data_AF-D9QM91-F1
#
_entry.id   AF-D9QM91-F1
#
_cell.length_a   1.000
_cell.length_b   1.000
_cell.length_c   1.000
_cell.angle_alpha   90.00
_cell.angle_beta   90.00
_cell.angle_gamma   90.00
#
_symmetry.space_group_name_H-M   'P 1'
#
loop_
_entity.id
_entity.type
_entity.pdbx_description
1 polymer ?
#
loop_
_entity_poly.entity_id
_entity_poly.type
_entity_poly.pdbx_seq_one_letter_code
_entity_poly.pdbx_strand_id
1 'polypeptide(L)'
;MDTAGTMELEPDYRRLKAAWELGYRNREDALHLLFLAWMHWADPPFVTGMTDDPDAENLWLAIFSYFDGEDSADAEFLHVAGLMACIFPWGLGDEVEWASRATRMKERSLDLKPDGFSPEDFLGRSDYGDYFAHQARVSAAQ
;
A
#
# COMPACT_ATOMS: atom_id res chain seq x y z
N MET A 1 -7.82 -21.00 -23.33
CA MET A 1 -8.40 -21.10 -21.99
C MET A 1 -7.36 -20.47 -21.09
N ASP A 2 -7.48 -19.16 -20.93
CA ASP A 2 -6.50 -18.34 -20.23
C ASP A 2 -6.51 -18.71 -18.74
N THR A 3 -5.34 -19.06 -18.23
CA THR A 3 -5.03 -19.06 -16.81
C THR A 3 -5.18 -17.63 -16.32
N ALA A 4 -6.37 -17.27 -15.83
CA ALA A 4 -6.50 -16.23 -14.83
C ALA A 4 -5.57 -16.64 -13.68
N GLY A 5 -4.45 -15.92 -13.53
CA GLY A 5 -3.59 -16.08 -12.36
C GLY A 5 -4.46 -15.88 -11.13
N THR A 6 -4.62 -16.93 -10.33
CA THR A 6 -5.31 -16.83 -9.06
C THR A 6 -4.58 -15.76 -8.26
N MET A 7 -5.23 -14.65 -7.96
CA MET A 7 -4.71 -13.64 -7.03
C MET A 7 -4.46 -14.36 -5.71
N GLU A 8 -3.21 -14.52 -5.29
CA GLU A 8 -2.86 -15.21 -4.04
C GLU A 8 -2.64 -14.19 -2.89
N LEU A 9 -3.51 -13.18 -2.80
CA LEU A 9 -3.45 -12.13 -1.77
C LEU A 9 -3.39 -12.72 -0.35
N GLU A 10 -4.24 -13.70 -0.04
CA GLU A 10 -4.31 -14.32 1.29
C GLU A 10 -3.04 -15.14 1.64
N PRO A 11 -2.54 -16.07 0.78
CA PRO A 11 -1.24 -16.70 0.99
C PRO A 11 -0.08 -15.71 1.19
N ASP A 12 0.00 -14.66 0.37
CA ASP A 12 1.06 -13.67 0.48
C ASP A 12 0.93 -12.85 1.76
N TYR A 13 -0.28 -12.44 2.14
CA TYR A 13 -0.53 -11.72 3.37
C TYR A 13 -0.07 -12.52 4.58
N ARG A 14 -0.46 -13.79 4.68
CA ARG A 14 -0.05 -14.66 5.80
C ARG A 14 1.46 -14.84 5.85
N ARG A 15 2.09 -15.06 4.69
CA ARG A 15 3.55 -15.24 4.59
C ARG A 15 4.29 -13.98 5.04
N LEU A 16 3.88 -12.83 4.52
CA LEU A 16 4.52 -11.54 4.82
C LEU A 16 4.26 -11.10 6.25
N LYS A 17 3.04 -11.27 6.78
CA LYS A 17 2.71 -11.01 8.19
C LYS A 17 3.54 -11.89 9.13
N ALA A 18 3.68 -13.18 8.84
CA ALA A 18 4.52 -14.07 9.66
C ALA A 18 6.01 -13.66 9.61
N ALA A 19 6.52 -13.27 8.43
CA ALA A 19 7.89 -12.75 8.31
C ALA A 19 8.05 -11.44 9.11
N TRP A 20 7.04 -10.56 9.08
CA TRP A 20 6.99 -9.35 9.88
C TRP A 20 7.01 -9.68 11.38
N GLU A 21 6.21 -10.62 11.87
CA GLU A 21 6.21 -10.99 13.29
C GLU A 21 7.57 -11.56 13.75
N LEU A 22 8.31 -12.21 12.85
CA LEU A 22 9.67 -12.72 13.11
C LEU A 22 10.78 -11.65 13.03
N GLY A 23 10.44 -10.39 12.75
CA GLY A 23 11.41 -9.30 12.67
C GLY A 23 12.06 -9.12 11.30
N TYR A 24 11.64 -9.86 10.26
CA TYR A 24 12.11 -9.60 8.91
C TYR A 24 11.45 -8.32 8.38
N ARG A 25 12.27 -7.33 8.06
CA ARG A 25 11.85 -5.97 7.65
C ARG A 25 12.49 -5.59 6.31
N ASN A 26 12.29 -6.41 5.28
CA ASN A 26 12.71 -6.00 3.95
C ASN A 26 11.77 -4.90 3.44
N ARG A 27 12.32 -3.86 2.79
CA ARG A 27 11.56 -2.73 2.24
C ARG A 27 10.42 -3.19 1.30
N GLU A 28 10.72 -4.04 0.33
CA GLU A 28 9.76 -4.51 -0.68
C GLU A 28 8.63 -5.29 -0.03
N ASP A 29 8.97 -6.22 0.86
CA ASP A 29 8.01 -7.02 1.61
C ASP A 29 7.13 -6.14 2.51
N ALA A 30 7.70 -5.08 3.11
CA ALA A 30 6.96 -4.14 3.95
C ALA A 30 5.97 -3.31 3.12
N LEU A 31 6.36 -2.82 1.93
CA LEU A 31 5.44 -2.12 1.02
C LEU A 31 4.30 -3.03 0.56
N HIS A 32 4.63 -4.28 0.20
CA HIS A 32 3.60 -5.25 -0.20
C HIS A 32 2.67 -5.58 0.97
N LEU A 33 3.21 -5.81 2.17
CA LEU A 33 2.40 -6.08 3.35
C LEU A 33 1.52 -4.88 3.75
N LEU A 34 2.02 -3.65 3.59
CA LEU A 34 1.23 -2.42 3.80
C LEU A 34 0.01 -2.40 2.89
N PHE A 35 0.20 -2.72 1.61
CA PHE A 35 -0.90 -2.83 0.64
C PHE A 35 -1.90 -3.92 1.02
N LEU A 36 -1.43 -5.11 1.37
CA LEU A 36 -2.31 -6.22 1.75
C LEU A 36 -3.09 -5.93 3.04
N ALA A 37 -2.47 -5.28 4.03
CA ALA A 37 -3.16 -4.84 5.23
C ALA A 37 -4.29 -3.83 4.89
N TRP A 38 -4.03 -2.90 3.97
CA TRP A 38 -5.02 -1.94 3.49
C TRP A 38 -6.16 -2.59 2.68
N MET A 39 -5.88 -3.67 1.93
CA MET A 39 -6.90 -4.39 1.16
C MET A 39 -8.04 -4.96 2.01
N HIS A 40 -7.82 -5.22 3.31
CA HIS A 40 -8.89 -5.63 4.24
C HIS A 40 -10.00 -4.58 4.40
N TRP A 41 -9.72 -3.30 4.12
CA TRP A 41 -10.72 -2.23 4.13
C TRP A 41 -11.13 -1.79 2.75
N ALA A 42 -10.19 -1.87 1.80
CA ALA A 42 -10.41 -1.37 0.45
C ALA A 42 -11.46 -2.20 -0.30
N ASP A 43 -11.45 -3.52 -0.09
CA ASP A 43 -12.36 -4.44 -0.76
C ASP A 43 -12.89 -5.52 0.19
N PRO A 44 -14.14 -5.98 0.02
CA PRO A 44 -14.72 -7.00 0.87
C PRO A 44 -14.10 -8.40 0.61
N PRO A 45 -14.13 -9.31 1.59
CA PRO A 45 -13.56 -10.66 1.50
C PRO A 45 -13.96 -11.48 0.26
N PHE A 46 -15.17 -11.28 -0.27
CA PHE A 46 -15.63 -12.03 -1.45
C PHE A 46 -14.97 -11.55 -2.76
N VAL A 47 -14.36 -10.36 -2.77
CA VAL A 47 -13.58 -9.82 -3.90
C VAL A 47 -12.11 -10.21 -3.75
N THR A 48 -11.55 -10.00 -2.56
CA THR A 48 -10.11 -10.24 -2.31
C THR A 48 -9.78 -11.71 -2.07
N GLY A 49 -10.75 -12.52 -1.63
CA GLY A 49 -10.51 -13.87 -1.12
C GLY A 49 -9.79 -13.91 0.23
N MET A 50 -9.59 -12.75 0.87
CA MET A 50 -8.88 -12.64 2.14
C MET A 50 -9.81 -12.89 3.33
N THR A 51 -9.28 -13.53 4.36
CA THR A 51 -10.01 -13.69 5.62
C THR A 51 -9.99 -12.36 6.38
N ASP A 52 -11.08 -11.99 7.05
CA ASP A 52 -11.08 -10.80 7.90
C ASP A 52 -9.98 -10.87 8.97
N ASP A 53 -9.20 -9.80 9.11
CA ASP A 53 -8.11 -9.70 10.08
C ASP A 53 -8.31 -8.46 10.96
N PRO A 54 -8.73 -8.62 12.23
CA PRO A 54 -8.98 -7.50 13.11
C PRO A 54 -7.71 -6.72 13.47
N ASP A 55 -6.51 -7.27 13.24
CA ASP A 55 -5.24 -6.62 13.51
C ASP A 55 -4.65 -5.89 12.29
N ALA A 56 -5.33 -5.91 11.13
CA ALA A 56 -4.84 -5.28 9.91
C ALA A 56 -4.53 -3.78 10.12
N GLU A 57 -5.29 -3.07 10.96
CA GLU A 57 -5.09 -1.65 11.26
C GLU A 57 -3.81 -1.40 12.03
N ASN A 58 -3.63 -2.15 13.12
CA ASN A 58 -2.42 -2.09 13.92
C ASN A 58 -1.19 -2.47 13.09
N LEU A 59 -1.33 -3.45 12.20
CA LEU A 59 -0.26 -3.85 11.30
C LEU A 59 0.09 -2.74 10.30
N TRP A 60 -0.91 -2.14 9.66
CA TRP A 60 -0.69 -1.03 8.72
C TRP A 60 0.02 0.14 9.40
N LEU A 61 -0.44 0.55 10.60
CA LEU A 61 0.17 1.63 11.37
C LEU A 61 1.60 1.29 11.83
N ALA A 62 1.87 0.03 12.18
CA ALA A 62 3.21 -0.42 12.53
C ALA A 62 4.17 -0.34 11.32
N ILE A 63 3.70 -0.70 10.13
CA ILE A 63 4.49 -0.60 8.89
C ILE A 63 4.68 0.87 8.50
N PHE A 64 3.63 1.69 8.61
CA PHE A 64 3.72 3.14 8.40
C PHE A 64 4.79 3.77 9.30
N SER A 65 4.80 3.41 10.59
CA SER A 65 5.82 3.89 11.53
C SER A 65 7.22 3.36 11.20
N TYR A 66 7.36 2.14 10.65
CA TYR A 66 8.65 1.59 10.25
C TYR A 66 9.31 2.42 9.13
N PHE A 67 8.51 3.03 8.26
CA PHE A 67 8.99 3.94 7.22
C PHE A 67 9.16 5.39 7.70
N ASP A 68 9.08 5.68 9.00
CA ASP A 68 9.04 7.03 9.59
C ASP A 68 7.81 7.86 9.19
N GLY A 69 6.73 7.21 8.75
CA GLY A 69 5.46 7.86 8.44
C GLY A 69 5.58 9.00 7.42
N GLU A 70 4.92 10.13 7.69
CA GLU A 70 4.94 11.28 6.75
C GLU A 70 6.33 11.91 6.56
N ASP A 71 7.27 11.62 7.46
CA ASP A 71 8.65 12.12 7.40
C ASP A 71 9.58 11.18 6.63
N SER A 72 9.06 10.08 6.09
CA SER A 72 9.84 9.12 5.31
C SER A 72 10.73 9.77 4.25
N ALA A 73 11.90 9.18 4.01
CA ALA A 73 12.76 9.51 2.88
C ALA A 73 12.48 8.63 1.65
N ASP A 74 11.52 7.70 1.75
CA ASP A 74 11.14 6.79 0.69
C ASP A 74 9.99 7.38 -0.12
N ALA A 75 10.32 7.89 -1.32
CA ALA A 75 9.35 8.51 -2.20
C ALA A 75 8.21 7.57 -2.59
N GLU A 76 8.49 6.28 -2.77
CA GLU A 76 7.49 5.32 -3.21
C GLU A 76 6.54 4.99 -2.07
N PHE A 77 7.06 4.76 -0.87
CA PHE A 77 6.24 4.60 0.33
C PHE A 77 5.29 5.79 0.52
N LEU A 78 5.81 7.02 0.47
CA LEU A 78 5.00 8.23 0.62
C LEU A 78 3.91 8.32 -0.46
N HIS A 79 4.26 7.97 -1.70
CA HIS A 79 3.32 7.97 -2.80
C HIS A 79 2.19 6.95 -2.59
N VAL A 80 2.51 5.69 -2.30
CA VAL A 80 1.51 4.63 -2.17
C VAL A 80 0.71 4.75 -0.88
N ALA A 81 1.34 5.06 0.26
CA ALA A 81 0.64 5.27 1.53
C ALA A 81 -0.24 6.53 1.46
N GLY A 82 0.24 7.60 0.83
CA GLY A 82 -0.55 8.80 0.56
C GLY A 82 -1.74 8.53 -0.37
N LEU A 83 -1.58 7.66 -1.37
CA LEU A 83 -2.69 7.24 -2.21
C LEU A 83 -3.72 6.41 -1.43
N MET A 84 -3.29 5.41 -0.67
CA MET A 84 -4.16 4.59 0.18
C MET A 84 -4.97 5.44 1.18
N ALA A 85 -4.29 6.34 1.89
CA ALA A 85 -4.92 7.25 2.86
C ALA A 85 -5.85 8.27 2.19
N CYS A 86 -5.61 8.62 0.93
CA CYS A 86 -6.51 9.48 0.16
C CYS A 86 -7.81 8.75 -0.25
N ILE A 87 -7.74 7.45 -0.52
CA ILE A 87 -8.90 6.66 -0.96
C ILE A 87 -9.75 6.22 0.23
N PHE A 88 -9.12 5.78 1.34
CA PHE A 88 -9.81 5.29 2.54
C PHE A 88 -9.31 5.98 3.83
N PRO A 89 -9.44 7.32 3.96
CA PRO A 89 -8.97 8.04 5.15
C PRO A 89 -9.68 7.60 6.44
N TRP A 90 -10.96 7.22 6.36
CA TRP A 90 -11.75 6.78 7.52
C TRP A 90 -11.29 5.42 8.09
N GLY A 91 -10.53 4.63 7.33
CA GLY A 91 -9.98 3.35 7.77
C GLY A 91 -8.72 3.47 8.64
N LEU A 92 -8.19 4.69 8.81
CA LEU A 92 -6.90 4.93 9.45
C LEU A 92 -7.01 5.75 10.76
N GLY A 93 -8.21 6.25 11.09
CA GLY A 93 -8.47 7.07 12.27
C GLY A 93 -9.25 8.34 11.93
N ASP A 94 -8.79 9.49 12.42
CA ASP A 94 -9.45 10.78 12.13
C ASP A 94 -9.36 11.10 10.63
N GLU A 95 -10.51 11.13 9.98
CA GLU A 95 -10.61 11.27 8.52
C GLU A 95 -10.00 12.58 8.01
N VAL A 96 -10.22 13.69 8.73
CA VAL A 96 -9.74 15.02 8.33
C VAL A 96 -8.22 15.09 8.48
N GLU A 97 -7.68 14.55 9.57
CA GLU A 97 -6.24 14.43 9.79
C GLU A 97 -5.57 13.57 8.71
N TRP A 98 -6.14 12.40 8.40
CA TRP A 98 -5.56 11.49 7.41
C TRP A 98 -5.67 11.98 5.97
N ALA A 99 -6.76 12.66 5.62
CA ALA A 99 -6.85 13.36 4.34
C ALA A 99 -5.76 14.44 4.22
N SER A 100 -5.52 15.21 5.29
CA SER A 100 -4.45 16.21 5.32
C SER A 100 -3.05 15.59 5.24
N ARG A 101 -2.81 14.47 5.94
CA ARG A 101 -1.57 13.68 5.83
C ARG A 101 -1.36 13.15 4.41
N ALA A 102 -2.40 12.62 3.78
CA ALA A 102 -2.35 12.11 2.42
C ALA A 102 -1.85 13.17 1.42
N THR A 103 -2.34 14.41 1.54
CA THR A 103 -1.85 15.54 0.73
C THR A 103 -0.35 15.79 0.96
N ARG A 104 0.09 15.89 2.22
CA ARG A 104 1.52 16.15 2.53
C ARG A 104 2.44 15.03 2.07
N MET A 105 2.03 13.76 2.21
CA MET A 105 2.80 12.63 1.73
C MET A 105 2.95 12.65 0.22
N LYS A 106 1.88 12.97 -0.52
CA LYS A 106 1.93 13.11 -1.98
C LYS A 106 2.86 14.25 -2.41
N GLU A 107 2.75 15.43 -1.78
CA GLU A 107 3.64 16.56 -2.03
C GLU A 107 5.11 16.18 -1.79
N ARG A 108 5.42 15.59 -0.64
CA ARG A 108 6.78 15.15 -0.31
C ARG A 108 7.29 14.05 -1.26
N SER A 109 6.43 13.14 -1.70
CA SER A 109 6.82 12.11 -2.68
C SER A 109 7.29 12.74 -3.99
N LEU A 110 6.65 13.83 -4.42
CA LEU A 110 7.04 14.59 -5.61
C LEU A 110 8.29 15.44 -5.36
N ASP A 111 8.47 15.99 -4.16
CA ASP A 111 9.74 16.67 -3.82
C ASP A 111 10.94 15.72 -3.90
N LEU A 112 10.75 14.45 -3.50
CA LEU A 112 11.80 13.42 -3.54
C LEU A 112 11.98 12.78 -4.92
N LYS A 113 10.89 12.62 -5.69
CA LYS A 113 10.89 12.10 -7.07
C LYS A 113 10.04 13.03 -7.96
N PRO A 114 10.62 14.13 -8.48
CA PRO A 114 9.89 15.17 -9.21
C PRO A 114 9.18 14.70 -10.47
N ASP A 115 9.70 13.65 -11.11
CA ASP A 115 9.08 13.07 -12.31
C ASP A 115 7.86 12.18 -11.97
N GLY A 116 7.50 12.06 -10.68
CA GLY A 116 6.42 11.19 -10.21
C GLY A 116 6.76 9.72 -10.41
N PHE A 117 5.74 8.85 -10.44
CA PHE A 117 5.89 7.43 -10.69
C PHE A 117 5.23 7.03 -12.01
N SER A 118 5.93 6.22 -12.80
CA SER A 118 5.38 5.62 -14.02
C SER A 118 4.97 4.17 -13.76
N PRO A 119 4.13 3.56 -14.63
CA PRO A 119 3.75 2.16 -14.47
C PRO A 119 4.96 1.21 -14.39
N GLU A 120 6.03 1.53 -15.11
CA GLU A 120 7.28 0.77 -15.15
C GLU A 120 7.99 0.69 -13.80
N ASP A 121 7.77 1.66 -12.89
CA ASP A 121 8.33 1.63 -11.53
C ASP A 121 7.71 0.48 -10.67
N PHE A 122 6.54 -0.04 -11.07
CA PHE A 122 5.77 -1.02 -10.29
C PHE A 122 5.63 -2.39 -10.96
N LEU A 123 5.73 -2.47 -12.29
CA LEU A 123 5.50 -3.72 -13.03
C LEU A 123 6.35 -4.89 -12.54
N GLY A 124 5.72 -6.05 -12.39
CA GLY A 124 6.37 -7.30 -11.98
C GLY A 124 6.61 -7.43 -10.47
N ARG A 125 6.08 -6.52 -9.65
CA ARG A 125 6.22 -6.51 -8.19
C ARG A 125 4.95 -7.00 -7.49
N SER A 126 4.49 -8.20 -7.88
CA SER A 126 3.27 -8.85 -7.34
C SER A 126 1.97 -8.03 -7.53
N ASP A 127 0.90 -8.39 -6.82
CA ASP A 127 -0.39 -7.69 -6.89
C ASP A 127 -0.27 -6.21 -6.46
N TYR A 128 0.63 -5.92 -5.52
CA TYR A 128 1.05 -4.54 -5.18
C TYR A 128 1.47 -3.77 -6.45
N GLY A 129 2.40 -4.36 -7.21
CA GLY A 129 2.94 -3.76 -8.41
C GLY A 129 1.88 -3.56 -9.50
N ASP A 130 1.03 -4.57 -9.70
CA ASP A 130 -0.04 -4.49 -10.70
C ASP A 130 -1.07 -3.41 -10.36
N TYR A 131 -1.44 -3.28 -9.08
CA TYR A 131 -2.34 -2.23 -8.60
C TYR A 131 -1.76 -0.84 -8.81
N PHE A 132 -0.54 -0.57 -8.34
CA PHE A 132 0.05 0.77 -8.44
C PHE A 132 0.52 1.12 -9.86
N ALA A 133 0.90 0.13 -10.67
CA ALA A 133 1.11 0.34 -12.10
C ALA A 133 -0.18 0.82 -12.79
N HIS A 134 -1.34 0.31 -12.40
CA HIS A 134 -2.62 0.79 -12.91
C HIS A 134 -2.94 2.21 -12.44
N GLN A 135 -2.77 2.51 -11.15
CA GLN A 135 -3.00 3.85 -10.58
C GLN A 135 -2.10 4.93 -11.20
N ALA A 136 -0.84 4.59 -11.49
CA ALA A 136 0.11 5.48 -12.14
C ALA A 136 -0.34 5.91 -13.54
N ARG A 137 -1.06 5.03 -14.27
CA ARG A 137 -1.61 5.38 -15.61
C ARG A 137 -2.71 6.42 -15.54
N VAL A 138 -3.58 6.31 -14.54
CA VAL A 138 -4.73 7.20 -14.36
C VAL A 138 -4.26 8.61 -13.96
N SER A 139 -3.23 8.67 -13.11
CA SER A 139 -2.67 9.94 -12.64
C SER A 139 -1.93 10.72 -13.73
N ALA A 140 -1.33 10.05 -14.72
CA ALA A 140 -0.66 10.70 -15.85
C ALA A 140 -1.62 11.34 -16.88
N ALA A 141 -2.93 11.10 -16.76
CA ALA A 141 -3.94 11.59 -17.69
C ALA A 141 -4.67 12.87 -17.21
N GLN A 142 -4.26 13.44 -16.06
CA GLN A 142 -4.79 14.66 -15.47
C GLN A 142 -3.79 15.81 -15.56
#